data_AF-A0A9D2XEU5-F1
#
_entry.id   AF-A0A9D2XEU5-F1
#
_cell.length_a   1.000
_cell.length_b   1.000
_cell.length_c   1.000
_cell.angle_alpha   90.00
_cell.angle_beta   90.00
_cell.angle_gamma   90.00
#
_symmetry.space_group_name_H-M   'P 1'
#
loop_
_entity.id
_entity.type
_entity.pdbx_description
1 polymer ?
#
loop_
_entity_poly.entity_id
_entity_poly.type
_entity_poly.pdbx_seq_one_letter_code
_entity_poly.pdbx_strand_id
1 'polypeptide(L)'
;MTSPPSSSLHPSLPRHTGRVVKDVINLGSYNYLGFAENTGVCADAAAEVAMTYGVGLASTRQEIGNLDKHEEMEKLVAEFLGVESAMVFGMGFATNSMNIPALSGKVRLV
;
A
#
# COMPACT_ATOMS: atom_id res chain seq x y z
N MET A 1 48.27 15.00 27.96
CA MET A 1 48.17 13.77 27.15
C MET A 1 46.93 13.91 26.29
N THR A 2 47.15 14.26 25.04
CA THR A 2 46.14 14.68 24.06
C THR A 2 45.40 13.48 23.49
N SER A 3 44.08 13.54 23.45
CA SER A 3 43.18 12.61 22.77
C SER A 3 43.62 12.39 21.31
N PRO A 4 43.53 11.17 20.75
CA PRO A 4 43.91 10.93 19.37
C PRO A 4 42.88 11.56 18.41
N PRO A 5 43.31 11.93 17.19
CA PRO A 5 42.43 12.58 16.22
C PRO A 5 41.45 11.58 15.61
N SER A 6 40.23 12.06 15.40
CA SER A 6 39.21 11.45 14.56
C SER A 6 39.80 11.01 13.22
N SER A 7 39.84 9.70 12.98
CA SER A 7 40.14 9.15 11.66
C SER A 7 39.21 7.97 11.34
N SER A 8 38.64 8.05 10.14
CA SER A 8 37.96 6.99 9.37
C SER A 8 36.54 6.56 9.77
N LEU A 9 35.56 7.43 9.50
CA LEU A 9 34.18 6.98 9.22
C LEU A 9 34.06 6.71 7.71
N HIS A 10 33.76 5.45 7.39
CA HIS A 10 33.55 4.88 6.06
C HIS A 10 32.62 5.76 5.17
N PRO A 11 33.04 6.19 3.96
CA PRO A 11 32.32 7.19 3.17
C PRO A 11 31.19 6.64 2.27
N SER A 12 30.44 5.61 2.68
CA SER A 12 29.48 4.95 1.77
C SER A 12 28.06 4.76 2.27
N LEU A 13 27.67 5.38 3.38
CA LEU A 13 26.26 5.43 3.76
C LEU A 13 25.66 6.75 3.27
N PRO A 14 24.56 6.72 2.49
CA PRO A 14 23.87 7.93 2.08
C PRO A 14 23.56 8.79 3.31
N ARG A 15 24.24 9.92 3.42
CA ARG A 15 24.00 10.87 4.50
C ARG A 15 22.65 11.52 4.18
N HIS A 16 21.60 11.21 4.93
CA HIS A 16 20.36 11.98 4.86
C HIS A 16 20.74 13.44 5.06
N THR A 17 20.57 14.26 4.03
CA THR A 17 21.04 15.66 4.05
C THR A 17 20.26 16.51 5.05
N GLY A 18 19.13 16.00 5.57
CA GLY A 18 18.20 16.73 6.43
C GLY A 18 17.58 17.95 5.77
N ARG A 19 17.87 18.18 4.48
CA ARG A 19 17.45 19.37 3.75
C ARG A 19 16.04 19.15 3.24
N VAL A 20 15.07 19.81 3.87
CA VAL A 20 13.71 19.91 3.36
C VAL A 20 13.69 20.95 2.25
N VAL A 21 13.28 20.54 1.05
CA VAL A 21 13.03 21.44 -0.08
C VAL A 21 11.52 21.51 -0.26
N LYS A 22 10.96 22.72 -0.12
CA LYS A 22 9.53 22.98 -0.31
C LYS A 22 9.22 23.30 -1.77
N ASP A 23 7.95 23.27 -2.13
CA ASP A 23 7.43 23.72 -3.43
C ASP A 23 8.05 22.97 -4.63
N VAL A 24 8.14 21.65 -4.50
CA VAL A 24 8.66 20.75 -5.55
C VAL A 24 7.52 20.01 -6.26
N ILE A 25 7.71 19.72 -7.54
CA ILE A 25 6.78 18.91 -8.33
C ILE A 25 7.18 17.44 -8.24
N ASN A 26 6.24 16.58 -7.86
CA ASN A 26 6.45 15.14 -7.81
C ASN A 26 6.09 14.48 -9.16
N LEU A 27 7.11 14.16 -9.97
CA LEU A 27 6.97 13.44 -11.24
C LEU A 27 7.29 11.93 -11.13
N GLY A 28 7.54 11.42 -9.91
CA GLY A 28 7.96 10.03 -9.66
C GLY A 28 6.90 9.16 -8.98
N SER A 29 5.68 9.67 -8.79
CA SER A 29 4.59 8.92 -8.15
C SER A 29 3.65 8.27 -9.17
N TYR A 30 2.88 7.28 -8.72
CA TYR A 30 1.79 6.68 -9.49
C TYR A 30 0.42 7.31 -9.20
N ASN A 31 0.39 8.56 -8.74
CA ASN A 31 -0.85 9.28 -8.43
C ASN A 31 -1.50 9.87 -9.69
N TYR A 32 -1.87 9.03 -10.65
CA TYR A 32 -2.32 9.47 -11.98
C TYR A 32 -3.60 10.30 -11.97
N LEU A 33 -4.54 10.00 -11.06
CA LEU A 33 -5.83 10.67 -10.95
C LEU A 33 -5.87 11.76 -9.86
N GLY A 34 -4.78 11.94 -9.10
CA GLY A 34 -4.71 12.94 -8.04
C GLY A 34 -5.56 12.62 -6.80
N PHE A 35 -5.91 11.34 -6.55
CA PHE A 35 -6.70 10.98 -5.37
C PHE A 35 -5.87 10.83 -4.08
N ALA A 36 -4.55 10.66 -4.20
CA ALA A 36 -3.65 10.56 -3.06
C ALA A 36 -3.23 11.95 -2.51
N GLU A 37 -4.22 12.75 -2.13
CA GLU A 37 -4.03 14.08 -1.52
C GLU A 37 -4.27 14.05 -0.02
N ASN A 38 -3.71 15.04 0.69
CA ASN A 38 -3.85 15.14 2.15
C ASN A 38 -5.13 15.86 2.61
N THR A 39 -5.95 16.31 1.65
CA THR A 39 -7.18 17.06 1.87
C THR A 39 -8.20 16.70 0.80
N GLY A 40 -9.49 16.88 1.10
CA GLY A 40 -10.58 16.68 0.16
C GLY A 40 -11.29 15.35 0.37
N VAL A 41 -12.33 15.12 -0.44
CA VAL A 41 -13.34 14.07 -0.20
C VAL A 41 -12.73 12.68 -0.01
N CYS A 42 -11.69 12.31 -0.76
CA CYS A 42 -11.02 11.02 -0.60
C CYS A 42 -10.30 10.89 0.75
N ALA A 43 -9.60 11.95 1.18
CA ALA A 43 -8.90 11.97 2.46
C ALA A 43 -9.89 11.96 3.63
N ASP A 44 -10.96 12.74 3.53
CA ASP A 44 -12.01 12.84 4.55
C ASP A 44 -12.74 11.50 4.72
N ALA A 45 -13.13 10.85 3.61
CA ALA A 45 -13.78 9.53 3.63
C ALA A 45 -12.87 8.44 4.21
N ALA A 46 -11.57 8.45 3.86
CA ALA A 46 -10.61 7.51 4.42
C ALA A 46 -10.44 7.70 5.94
N ALA A 47 -10.37 8.95 6.40
CA ALA A 47 -10.26 9.28 7.82
C ALA A 47 -11.51 8.85 8.60
N GLU A 48 -12.71 9.10 8.06
CA GLU A 48 -13.98 8.69 8.68
C GLU A 48 -14.07 7.17 8.87
N VAL A 49 -13.72 6.40 7.84
CA VAL A 49 -13.72 4.94 7.90
C VAL A 49 -12.69 4.45 8.93
N ALA A 50 -11.49 5.02 8.94
CA ALA A 50 -10.46 4.66 9.91
C ALA A 50 -10.86 4.95 11.37
N MET A 51 -11.59 6.04 11.61
CA MET A 51 -12.11 6.37 12.94
C MET A 51 -13.26 5.45 13.37
N THR A 52 -14.09 5.03 12.42
CA THR A 52 -15.24 4.15 12.68
C THR A 52 -14.84 2.70 12.92
N TYR A 53 -13.95 2.15 12.09
CA TYR A 53 -13.57 0.73 12.09
C TYR A 53 -12.23 0.44 12.79
N GLY A 54 -11.46 1.49 13.10
CA GLY A 54 -10.10 1.37 13.59
C GLY A 54 -9.07 1.16 12.46
N VAL A 55 -7.80 1.17 12.83
CA VAL A 55 -6.66 1.08 11.88
C VAL A 55 -6.32 -0.34 11.44
N GLY A 56 -6.94 -1.36 12.04
CA GLY A 56 -6.70 -2.77 11.72
C GLY A 56 -7.40 -3.74 12.66
N LEU A 57 -7.66 -4.96 12.17
CA LEU A 57 -8.49 -5.97 12.85
C LEU A 57 -7.68 -7.10 13.49
N ALA A 58 -6.37 -7.17 13.23
CA ALA A 58 -5.47 -8.22 13.70
C ALA A 58 -5.97 -9.67 13.47
N SER A 59 -6.78 -9.89 12.43
CA SER A 59 -7.33 -11.19 12.04
C SER A 59 -7.41 -11.31 10.52
N THR A 60 -7.54 -12.53 10.02
CA THR A 60 -7.68 -12.82 8.59
C THR A 60 -9.13 -12.65 8.13
N ARG A 61 -9.34 -12.48 6.82
CA ARG A 61 -10.70 -12.44 6.24
C ARG A 61 -11.51 -13.72 6.47
N GLN A 62 -10.84 -14.85 6.65
CA GLN A 62 -11.54 -16.14 6.84
C GLN A 62 -12.14 -16.29 8.24
N GLU A 63 -11.68 -15.49 9.20
CA GLU A 63 -12.15 -15.53 10.58
C GLU A 63 -13.05 -14.33 10.88
N ILE A 64 -12.53 -13.32 11.58
CA ILE A 64 -13.27 -12.12 12.00
C ILE A 64 -12.79 -10.84 11.29
N GLY A 65 -11.83 -10.96 10.37
CA GLY A 65 -11.24 -9.83 9.66
C GLY A 65 -12.02 -9.35 8.43
N ASN A 66 -13.17 -9.94 8.11
CA ASN A 66 -13.98 -9.53 6.97
C ASN A 66 -15.00 -8.44 7.35
N LEU A 67 -14.66 -7.19 7.05
CA LEU A 67 -15.59 -6.05 7.16
C LEU A 67 -16.51 -5.92 5.95
N ASP A 68 -17.69 -5.35 6.19
CA ASP A 68 -18.63 -4.88 5.16
C ASP A 68 -17.96 -3.98 4.11
N LYS A 69 -16.99 -3.15 4.52
CA LYS A 69 -16.22 -2.29 3.61
C LYS A 69 -15.38 -3.05 2.59
N HIS A 70 -14.95 -4.28 2.91
CA HIS A 70 -14.28 -5.11 1.90
C HIS A 70 -15.26 -5.57 0.83
N GLU A 71 -16.44 -6.04 1.23
CA GLU A 71 -17.47 -6.50 0.30
C GLU A 71 -18.00 -5.37 -0.59
N GLU A 72 -18.18 -4.17 -0.01
CA GLU A 72 -18.60 -2.97 -0.75
C GLU A 72 -17.56 -2.62 -1.83
N MET A 73 -16.28 -2.56 -1.46
CA MET A 73 -15.19 -2.30 -2.40
C MET A 73 -15.10 -3.37 -3.49
N GLU A 74 -15.22 -4.65 -3.15
CA GLU A 74 -15.17 -5.75 -4.10
C GLU A 74 -16.32 -5.67 -5.12
N LYS A 75 -17.54 -5.34 -4.68
CA LYS A 75 -18.69 -5.09 -5.57
C LYS A 75 -18.43 -3.91 -6.50
N LEU A 76 -17.98 -2.77 -5.95
CA LEU A 76 -17.66 -1.57 -6.72
C LEU A 76 -16.60 -1.84 -7.79
N VAL A 77 -15.55 -2.60 -7.44
CA VAL A 77 -14.49 -2.97 -8.39
C VAL A 77 -15.02 -3.92 -9.47
N ALA A 78 -15.84 -4.91 -9.10
CA ALA A 78 -16.44 -5.83 -10.06
C ALA A 78 -17.33 -5.08 -11.07
N GLU A 79 -18.17 -4.15 -10.59
CA GLU A 79 -19.00 -3.28 -11.42
C GLU A 79 -18.17 -2.38 -12.33
N PHE A 80 -17.12 -1.74 -11.79
CA PHE A 80 -16.23 -0.87 -12.56
C PHE A 80 -15.51 -1.61 -13.69
N LEU A 81 -15.09 -2.85 -13.44
CA LEU A 81 -14.39 -3.68 -14.43
C LEU A 81 -15.32 -4.47 -15.35
N GLY A 82 -16.63 -4.56 -15.04
CA GLY A 82 -17.59 -5.37 -15.78
C GLY A 82 -17.36 -6.88 -15.66
N VAL A 83 -16.92 -7.35 -14.49
CA VAL A 83 -16.68 -8.78 -14.19
C VAL A 83 -17.70 -9.32 -13.19
N GLU A 84 -17.86 -10.64 -13.11
CA GLU A 84 -18.83 -11.28 -12.20
C GLU A 84 -18.52 -11.04 -10.72
N SER A 85 -17.23 -11.07 -10.35
CA SER A 85 -16.78 -10.92 -8.97
C SER A 85 -15.34 -10.40 -8.93
N ALA A 86 -14.99 -9.73 -7.84
CA ALA A 86 -13.64 -9.28 -7.55
C ALA A 86 -13.29 -9.62 -6.09
N MET A 87 -11.99 -9.79 -5.82
CA MET A 87 -11.49 -10.04 -4.47
C MET A 87 -10.30 -9.13 -4.19
N VAL A 88 -10.27 -8.50 -3.02
CA VAL A 88 -9.20 -7.57 -2.65
C VAL A 88 -8.10 -8.28 -1.87
N PHE A 89 -6.87 -7.76 -1.96
CA PHE A 89 -5.70 -8.20 -1.21
C PHE A 89 -4.91 -6.97 -0.74
N GLY A 90 -4.14 -7.11 0.35
CA GLY A 90 -3.44 -5.98 0.97
C GLY A 90 -2.34 -5.33 0.11
N MET A 91 -1.90 -5.99 -0.95
CA MET A 91 -0.91 -5.44 -1.89
C MET A 91 -0.95 -6.17 -3.24
N GLY A 92 -0.64 -5.46 -4.33
CA GLY A 92 -0.62 -6.01 -5.69
C GLY A 92 0.34 -7.20 -5.86
N PHE A 93 1.50 -7.16 -5.19
CA PHE A 93 2.44 -8.30 -5.21
C PHE A 93 1.81 -9.58 -4.62
N ALA A 94 1.17 -9.47 -3.45
CA ALA A 94 0.53 -10.61 -2.79
C ALA A 94 -0.62 -11.16 -3.64
N THR A 95 -1.37 -10.28 -4.31
CA THR A 95 -2.42 -10.66 -5.27
C THR A 95 -1.88 -11.61 -6.34
N ASN A 96 -0.74 -11.28 -6.96
CA ASN A 96 -0.19 -12.09 -8.04
C ASN A 96 0.53 -13.33 -7.52
N SER A 97 1.45 -13.14 -6.57
CA SER A 97 2.36 -14.20 -6.09
C SER A 97 1.64 -15.34 -5.37
N MET A 98 0.50 -15.09 -4.74
CA MET A 98 -0.25 -16.13 -4.03
C MET A 98 -1.31 -16.78 -4.92
N ASN A 99 -2.03 -16.00 -5.74
CA ASN A 99 -3.19 -16.52 -6.48
C ASN A 99 -2.82 -17.18 -7.80
N ILE A 100 -1.84 -16.67 -8.55
CA ILE A 100 -1.44 -17.28 -9.83
C ILE A 100 -1.00 -18.74 -9.63
N PRO A 101 -0.13 -19.07 -8.65
CA PRO A 101 0.22 -20.47 -8.39
C PRO A 101 -0.96 -21.32 -7.93
N ALA A 102 -1.88 -20.75 -7.14
CA ALA A 102 -3.08 -21.45 -6.68
C ALA A 102 -4.00 -21.87 -7.84
N LEU A 103 -4.08 -21.05 -8.89
CA LEU A 103 -4.86 -21.34 -10.10
C LEU A 103 -4.10 -22.22 -11.11
N SER A 104 -2.77 -22.14 -11.15
CA SER A 104 -1.95 -22.79 -12.17
C SER A 104 -1.77 -24.30 -11.97
N GLY A 105 -1.92 -24.84 -10.75
CA GLY A 105 -1.76 -26.27 -10.47
C GLY A 105 -0.34 -26.83 -10.74
N LYS A 106 -0.11 -28.10 -10.39
CA LYS A 106 1.22 -28.75 -10.44
C LYS A 106 1.73 -29.05 -11.86
N VAL A 107 0.84 -29.08 -12.85
CA VAL A 107 1.14 -29.32 -14.27
C VAL A 107 0.10 -28.56 -15.07
N ARG A 108 0.46 -27.42 -15.65
CA ARG A 108 -0.33 -26.86 -16.75
C ARG A 108 0.50 -25.98 -17.69
N LEU A 109 0.97 -26.62 -18.76
CA LEU A 109 0.98 -26.05 -20.11
C LEU A 109 0.31 -27.12 -20.98
N VAL A 110 -0.76 -26.72 -21.69
CA VAL A 110 -1.23 -27.45 -22.87
C VAL A 110 -0.73 -26.66 -24.07
#